data_AF-L0PGC8-F1
#
_entry.id   AF-L0PGC8-F1
#
_cell.length_a   1.000
_cell.length_b   1.000
_cell.length_c   1.000
_cell.angle_alpha   90.00
_cell.angle_beta   90.00
_cell.angle_gamma   90.00
#
_symmetry.space_group_name_H-M   'P 1'
#
loop_
_entity.id
_entity.type
_entity.pdbx_description
1 polymer ?
#
loop_
_entity_poly.entity_id
_entity_poly.type
_entity_poly.pdbx_seq_one_letter_code
_entity_poly.pdbx_strand_id
1 'polypeptide(L)' 'MDNEITRIIHSIPPVTLFLLSGSLFVSITPLLGIARAAQLVNIWPYTFRGQLWRPFTAFFYAGGGLNLIISSLSV' A
#
# COMPACT_ATOMS: atom_id res chain seq x y z
N MET A 1 -27.16 -3.92 -7.74
CA MET A 1 -25.69 -4.04 -7.99
C MET A 1 -24.88 -4.03 -6.69
N ASP A 2 -25.49 -3.71 -5.55
CA ASP A 2 -24.76 -3.52 -4.27
C ASP A 2 -24.37 -4.86 -3.58
N ASN A 3 -25.09 -5.93 -3.92
CA ASN A 3 -24.90 -7.26 -3.33
C ASN A 3 -23.62 -7.96 -3.84
N GLU A 4 -23.17 -7.67 -5.05
CA GLU A 4 -21.95 -8.28 -5.63
C GLU A 4 -20.69 -7.70 -5.01
N ILE A 5 -20.61 -6.38 -4.89
CA ILE A 5 -19.46 -5.70 -4.27
C ILE A 5 -19.30 -6.16 -2.81
N THR A 6 -20.41 -6.26 -2.07
CA THR A 6 -20.40 -6.74 -0.68
C THR A 6 -19.95 -8.21 -0.59
N ARG A 7 -20.36 -9.06 -1.53
CA ARG A 7 -19.89 -10.46 -1.60
C ARG A 7 -18.41 -10.56 -1.90
N ILE A 8 -17.91 -9.77 -2.83
CA ILE A 8 -16.49 -9.76 -3.21
C ILE A 8 -15.64 -9.29 -2.02
N ILE A 9 -16.06 -8.22 -1.34
CA ILE A 9 -15.39 -7.69 -0.14
C ILE A 9 -15.36 -8.73 0.98
N HIS A 10 -16.48 -9.43 1.24
CA HIS A 10 -16.53 -10.50 2.24
C HIS A 10 -15.77 -11.77 1.83
N SER A 11 -15.53 -11.98 0.53
CA SER A 11 -14.75 -13.11 0.04
C SER A 11 -13.24 -12.91 0.20
N ILE A 12 -12.79 -11.67 0.35
CA ILE A 12 -11.38 -11.33 0.55
C ILE A 12 -11.08 -11.37 2.06
N PRO A 13 -10.00 -12.03 2.51
CA PRO A 13 -9.61 -12.02 3.91
C PRO A 13 -9.43 -10.58 4.42
N PRO A 14 -9.88 -10.25 5.64
CA PRO A 14 -9.86 -8.87 6.15
C PRO A 14 -8.45 -8.28 6.19
N VAL A 15 -7.44 -9.11 6.46
CA VAL A 15 -6.02 -8.71 6.45
C VAL A 15 -5.55 -8.35 5.05
N THR A 16 -5.97 -9.10 4.03
CA THR A 16 -5.64 -8.83 2.63
C THR A 16 -6.26 -7.51 2.17
N LEU A 17 -7.49 -7.23 2.58
CA LEU A 17 -8.19 -5.98 2.26
C LEU A 17 -7.51 -4.78 2.91
N PHE A 18 -7.08 -4.92 4.17
CA PHE A 18 -6.27 -3.91 4.85
C PHE A 18 -4.95 -3.65 4.12
N LEU A 19 -4.21 -4.71 3.75
CA LEU A 19 -2.95 -4.59 3.02
C LEU A 19 -3.13 -3.94 1.64
N LEU A 20 -4.18 -4.31 0.90
CA LEU A 20 -4.52 -3.73 -0.39
C LEU A 20 -4.86 -2.25 -0.27
N SER A 21 -5.72 -1.89 0.69
CA SER A 21 -6.12 -0.51 0.92
C SER A 21 -4.93 0.36 1.33
N GLY A 22 -4.07 -0.11 2.23
CA GLY A 22 -2.85 0.58 2.66
C GLY A 22 -1.85 0.76 1.51
N SER A 23 -1.69 -0.27 0.68
CA SER A 23 -0.83 -0.20 -0.51
C SER A 23 -1.35 0.82 -1.52
N LEU A 24 -2.65 0.80 -1.82
CA LEU A 24 -3.30 1.76 -2.71
C LEU A 24 -3.13 3.20 -2.21
N PHE A 25 -3.36 3.45 -0.92
CA PHE A 25 -3.26 4.78 -0.34
C PHE A 25 -1.82 5.32 -0.42
N VAL A 26 -0.83 4.48 -0.07
CA VAL A 26 0.58 4.84 -0.12
C VAL A 26 1.07 5.03 -1.54
N SER A 27 0.57 4.27 -2.52
CA SER A 27 0.91 4.42 -3.94
C SER A 27 0.23 5.62 -4.61
N ILE A 28 -0.99 5.98 -4.20
CA ILE A 28 -1.74 7.14 -4.74
C ILE A 28 -1.14 8.47 -4.24
N THR A 29 -0.66 8.52 -3.00
CA THR A 29 -0.10 9.74 -2.40
C THR A 29 1.01 10.40 -3.24
N PRO A 30 2.00 9.66 -3.80
CA PRO A 30 3.00 10.24 -4.70
C PRO A 30 2.47 10.52 -6.12
N LEU A 31 1.46 9.78 -6.59
CA LEU A 31 0.79 10.06 -7.88
C LEU A 31 0.07 11.42 -7.86
N LEU A 32 -0.54 11.77 -6.73
CA LEU A 32 -1.21 13.07 -6.52
C LEU A 32 -0.22 14.20 -6.21
N GLY A 33 1.09 13.94 -6.15
CA GLY A 33 2.11 14.94 -5.84
C GLY A 33 2.12 15.44 -4.40
N ILE A 34 1.35 14.83 -3.50
CA ILE A 34 1.25 15.22 -2.08
C ILE A 34 2.54 14.88 -1.33
N ALA A 35 3.16 13.75 -1.66
CA ALA A 35 4.45 13.32 -1.09
C ALA A 35 5.43 12.90 -2.19
N ARG A 36 6.73 13.20 -2.01
CA ARG A 36 7.74 12.70 -2.95
C ARG A 36 7.97 11.22 -2.72
N ALA A 37 8.02 10.42 -3.79
CA ALA A 37 8.33 8.99 -3.71
C ALA A 37 9.61 8.68 -2.89
N ALA A 38 10.62 9.55 -2.96
CA ALA A 38 11.85 9.44 -2.18
C ALA A 38 11.67 9.53 -0.64
N GLN A 39 10.56 10.11 -0.17
CA GLN A 39 10.21 10.15 1.25
C GLN A 39 9.52 8.87 1.72
N LEU A 40 8.90 8.12 0.81
CA LEU A 40 8.22 6.86 1.07
C LEU A 40 9.19 5.68 1.10
N VAL A 41 10.29 5.78 0.35
CA VAL A 41 11.38 4.79 0.35
C VAL A 41 12.15 4.84 1.68
N ASN A 42 12.45 3.64 2.20
CA ASN A 42 13.24 3.52 3.41
C ASN A 42 14.71 3.82 3.12
N ILE A 43 15.20 4.88 3.76
CA ILE A 43 16.61 5.24 3.76
C ILE A 43 17.06 5.19 5.21
N TRP A 44 17.74 4.10 5.56
CA TRP A 44 18.15 3.78 6.94
C TRP A 44 18.79 4.96 7.71
N PRO A 45 19.69 5.77 7.12
CA PRO A 45 20.22 6.97 7.77
C PRO A 45 19.17 7.95 8.30
N TYR A 46 18.03 8.10 7.61
CA TYR A 46 16.95 8.99 8.04
C TYR A 46 16.00 8.32 9.02
N THR A 47 15.85 7.00 8.94
CA THR A 47 15.05 6.20 9.86
C THR A 47 15.67 6.23 11.27
N PHE A 48 17.00 6.12 11.38
CA PHE A 48 17.72 6.29 12.66
C PHE A 48 17.71 7.74 13.19
N ARG A 49 17.31 8.72 12.36
CA ARG A 49 17.12 10.13 12.74
C ARG A 49 15.68 10.46 13.16
N GLY A 50 14.86 9.45 13.46
CA GLY A 50 13.50 9.62 13.97
C GLY A 50 12.38 9.46 12.93
N GLN A 51 12.71 9.13 11.68
CA GLN A 51 11.70 8.89 10.63
C GLN A 51 11.24 7.43 10.61
N LEU A 52 10.68 6.97 11.73
CA LEU A 52 10.25 5.57 11.96
C LEU A 52 9.07 5.13 11.08
N TRP A 53 8.39 6.07 10.41
CA TRP A 53 7.32 5.76 9.45
C TRP A 53 7.85 5.23 8.11
N ARG A 54 9.13 5.48 7.77
CA ARG A 54 9.73 5.10 6.48
C ARG A 54 9.73 3.61 6.20
N PRO A 55 10.05 2.70 7.15
CA PRO A 55 9.92 1.26 6.93
C PRO A 55 8.48 0.83 6.63
N PHE A 56 7.49 1.43 7.30
CA PHE A 56 6.08 1.13 7.06
C PHE A 56 5.63 1.60 5.67
N THR A 57 5.92 2.85 5.31
CA THR A 57 5.60 3.37 3.97
C THR A 57 6.35 2.61 2.88
N ALA A 58 7.60 2.23 3.13
CA ALA A 58 8.39 1.45 2.18
C ALA A 58 7.88 0.00 2.03
N PHE A 59 7.33 -0.60 3.08
CA PHE A 59 6.69 -1.92 2.99
C PHE A 59 5.50 -1.87 2.02
N PHE A 60 4.61 -0.88 2.19
CA PHE A 60 3.47 -0.68 1.32
C PHE A 60 3.85 -0.21 -0.10
N TYR A 61 4.93 0.56 -0.25
CA TYR A 61 5.37 1.13 -1.52
C TYR A 61 6.28 0.20 -2.35
N ALA A 62 7.29 -0.42 -1.73
CA ALA A 62 8.36 -1.18 -2.39
C ALA A 62 8.30 -2.70 -2.13
N GLY A 63 7.61 -3.16 -1.07
CA GLY A 63 7.61 -4.55 -0.63
C GLY A 63 6.62 -5.48 -1.34
N GLY A 64 5.91 -5.01 -2.36
CA GLY A 64 4.95 -5.83 -3.08
C GLY A 64 3.50 -5.35 -2.99
N GLY A 65 3.19 -4.20 -2.41
CA GLY A 65 1.81 -3.67 -2.40
C GLY A 65 1.20 -3.54 -3.80
N LEU A 66 1.92 -2.89 -4.74
CA LEU A 66 1.48 -2.78 -6.14
C LEU A 66 1.52 -4.14 -6.87
N ASN A 67 2.54 -4.97 -6.60
CA ASN A 67 2.69 -6.29 -7.22
C ASN A 67 1.62 -7.28 -6.72
N LEU A 68 1.20 -7.19 -5.47
CA LEU A 68 0.11 -7.97 -4.86
C LEU A 68 -1.23 -7.53 -5.44
N ILE A 69 -1.46 -6.23 -5.62
CA ILE A 69 -2.64 -5.71 -6.32
C ILE A 69 -2.69 -6.27 -7.75
N ILE A 70 -1.60 -6.12 -8.51
CA ILE A 70 -1.51 -6.60 -9.90
C ILE A 70 -1.65 -8.13 -9.96
N SER A 71 -0.98 -8.88 -9.08
CA SER A 71 -1.08 -10.34 -9.00
C SER A 71 -2.46 -10.82 -8.56
N SER A 72 -3.21 -10.05 -7.79
CA SER A 72 -4.60 -10.37 -7.41
C SER A 72 -5.61 -10.04 -8.51
N LEU A 73 -5.27 -9.12 -9.42
CA LEU A 73 -6.06 -8.74 -10.60
C LEU A 73 -5.76 -9.59 -11.84
N SER A 74 -4.62 -10.28 -11.88
CA SER A 74 -4.19 -11.11 -13.02
C SER A 74 -4.77 -12.53 -13.05
N VAL A 75 -6.02 -12.70 -12.60
CA VAL A 75 -6.79 -13.96 -12.76
C VAL A 75 -7.31 -14.07 -14.18
#